data_AF-A0A7X0HWK0-F1
#
_entry.id   AF-A0A7X0HWK0-F1
#
_cell.length_a   1.000
_cell.length_b   1.000
_cell.length_c   1.000
_cell.angle_alpha   90.00
_cell.angle_beta   90.00
_cell.angle_gamma   90.00
#
_symmetry.space_group_name_H-M   'P 1'
#
loop_
_entity.id
_entity.type
_entity.pdbx_description
1 polymer ?
#
loop_
_entity_poly.entity_id
_entity_poly.type
_entity_poly.pdbx_seq_one_letter_code
_entity_poly.pdbx_strand_id
1 'polypeptide(L)'
;MKKALSMVLLAILFVTPFTSVNAAENKNGNTNVQEIYATPNDMILDFIQIKADNIIQKEYGKQMMWGWFKIKNDKHIIKNDEKKRWYELTTVIIIQDPDNKEAGVKFDSMTFKFTPRVPGNDNDGDLGDTKFELLEYKRNDAKAY
;
A
#
# COMPACT_ATOMS: atom_id res chain seq x y z
N MET A 1 24.96 43.45 34.69
CA MET A 1 25.24 43.21 33.25
C MET A 1 24.66 41.91 32.68
N LYS A 2 24.41 40.85 33.47
CA LYS A 2 23.86 39.57 32.94
C LYS A 2 22.38 39.62 32.48
N LYS A 3 21.57 40.54 33.01
CA LYS A 3 20.14 40.68 32.66
C LYS A 3 19.88 41.44 31.35
N ALA A 4 20.81 42.33 30.95
CA ALA A 4 20.69 43.08 29.70
C ALA A 4 21.00 42.21 28.47
N LEU A 5 21.95 41.27 28.59
CA LEU A 5 22.33 40.37 27.49
C LEU A 5 21.18 39.45 27.07
N SER A 6 20.39 38.98 28.03
CA SER A 6 19.25 38.09 27.79
C SER A 6 18.10 38.79 27.06
N MET A 7 17.92 40.09 27.27
CA MET A 7 16.84 40.87 26.63
C MET A 7 17.16 41.16 25.17
N VAL A 8 18.44 41.43 24.86
CA VAL A 8 18.91 41.65 23.48
C VAL A 8 18.80 40.36 22.66
N LEU A 9 19.13 39.20 23.25
CA LEU A 9 19.05 37.91 22.56
C LEU A 9 17.58 37.52 22.24
N LEU A 10 16.64 37.84 23.15
CA LEU A 10 15.22 37.58 22.91
C LEU A 10 14.65 38.51 21.83
N ALA A 11 15.08 39.77 21.78
CA ALA A 11 14.66 40.72 20.75
C ALA A 11 15.13 40.30 19.35
N ILE A 12 16.32 39.70 19.22
CA ILE A 12 16.83 39.22 17.92
C ILE A 12 15.97 38.06 17.37
N LEU A 13 15.43 37.20 18.23
CA LEU A 13 14.58 36.07 17.82
C LEU A 13 13.18 36.49 17.30
N PHE A 14 12.69 37.67 17.68
CA PHE A 14 11.38 38.18 17.22
C PHE A 14 11.46 39.15 16.05
N VAL A 15 12.64 39.69 15.72
CA VAL A 15 12.81 40.73 14.69
C VAL A 15 13.40 40.19 13.39
N THR A 16 13.93 38.96 13.37
CA THR A 16 14.19 38.30 12.08
C THR A 16 12.84 37.86 11.51
N PRO A 17 12.38 38.41 10.36
CA PRO A 17 11.33 37.75 9.63
C PRO A 17 11.87 36.34 9.36
N PHE A 18 11.18 35.31 9.84
CA PHE A 18 11.35 33.98 9.30
C PHE A 18 11.12 34.16 7.80
N THR A 19 12.20 34.30 7.03
CA THR A 19 12.12 34.15 5.59
C THR A 19 11.53 32.77 5.45
N SER A 20 10.25 32.72 5.13
CA SER A 20 9.64 31.57 4.54
C SER A 20 10.68 31.07 3.56
N VAL A 21 11.19 29.87 3.82
CA VAL A 21 11.87 29.10 2.80
C VAL A 21 10.78 28.84 1.78
N ASN A 22 10.55 29.83 0.93
CA ASN A 22 9.94 29.66 -0.36
C ASN A 22 10.97 28.79 -1.06
N ALA A 23 10.76 27.48 -0.98
CA ALA A 23 11.35 26.56 -1.93
C ALA A 23 11.23 27.24 -3.29
N ALA A 24 12.36 27.47 -3.95
CA ALA A 24 12.41 28.22 -5.18
C ALA A 24 11.38 27.64 -6.14
N GLU A 25 10.27 28.37 -6.33
CA GLU A 25 9.38 28.14 -7.46
C GLU A 25 10.25 28.34 -8.68
N ASN A 26 10.61 27.23 -9.32
CA ASN A 26 11.43 27.22 -10.51
C ASN A 26 10.57 27.79 -11.66
N LYS A 27 10.56 29.12 -11.77
CA LYS A 27 9.93 29.88 -12.85
C LYS A 27 10.77 29.75 -14.11
N ASN A 28 10.83 28.55 -14.69
CA ASN A 28 10.93 28.27 -16.11
C ASN A 28 11.21 26.78 -16.37
N GLY A 29 10.33 26.14 -17.14
CA GLY A 29 10.66 24.94 -17.90
C GLY A 29 10.25 23.63 -17.26
N ASN A 30 8.97 23.28 -17.41
CA ASN A 30 8.47 21.89 -17.43
C ASN A 30 9.04 20.97 -16.34
N THR A 31 8.83 21.28 -15.07
CA THR A 31 8.80 20.21 -14.06
C THR A 31 7.56 19.39 -14.35
N ASN A 32 7.71 18.31 -15.12
CA ASN A 32 6.80 17.18 -15.07
C ASN A 32 6.70 16.81 -13.58
N VAL A 33 5.66 17.28 -12.91
CA VAL A 33 5.27 16.74 -11.63
C VAL A 33 4.96 15.28 -11.95
N GLN A 34 5.86 14.39 -11.55
CA GLN A 34 5.62 12.97 -11.69
C GLN A 34 4.51 12.64 -10.71
N GLU A 35 3.26 12.77 -11.17
CA GLU A 35 2.09 12.37 -10.41
C GLU A 35 2.17 10.84 -10.27
N ILE A 36 2.51 10.38 -9.07
CA ILE A 36 2.54 8.96 -8.74
C ILE A 36 1.08 8.53 -8.58
N TYR A 37 0.50 7.95 -9.63
CA TYR A 37 -0.88 7.47 -9.62
C TYR A 37 -1.06 6.09 -8.98
N ALA A 38 0.03 5.31 -8.86
CA ALA A 38 0.02 3.97 -8.27
C ALA A 38 1.39 3.63 -7.69
N THR A 39 1.41 3.00 -6.53
CA THR A 39 2.62 2.40 -5.95
C THR A 39 2.86 1.00 -6.54
N PRO A 40 4.09 0.44 -6.45
CA PRO A 40 4.33 -0.95 -6.88
C PRO A 40 3.40 -1.96 -6.20
N ASN A 41 3.01 -1.65 -4.97
CA ASN A 41 2.05 -2.43 -4.20
C ASN A 41 0.64 -2.38 -4.81
N ASP A 42 0.18 -1.21 -5.27
CA ASP A 42 -1.11 -1.07 -5.95
C ASP A 42 -1.13 -1.88 -7.25
N MET A 43 -0.02 -1.86 -8.01
CA MET A 43 0.10 -2.71 -9.22
C MET A 43 -0.04 -4.21 -8.89
N ILE A 44 0.56 -4.68 -7.80
CA ILE A 44 0.42 -6.08 -7.37
C ILE A 44 -1.03 -6.40 -7.01
N LEU A 45 -1.73 -5.47 -6.35
CA LEU A 45 -3.14 -5.62 -6.00
C LEU A 45 -4.04 -5.71 -7.24
N ASP A 46 -3.73 -4.95 -8.30
CA ASP A 46 -4.45 -5.02 -9.58
C ASP A 46 -4.29 -6.40 -10.24
N PHE A 47 -3.07 -6.95 -10.25
CA PHE A 47 -2.81 -8.28 -10.82
C PHE A 47 -3.57 -9.41 -10.11
N ILE A 48 -3.83 -9.26 -8.82
CA ILE A 48 -4.53 -10.28 -8.02
C ILE A 48 -6.04 -10.03 -7.90
N GLN A 49 -6.55 -8.91 -8.41
CA GLN A 49 -7.95 -8.52 -8.23
C GLN A 49 -8.93 -9.61 -8.71
N ILE A 50 -8.73 -10.14 -9.92
CA ILE A 50 -9.58 -11.21 -10.48
C ILE A 50 -9.51 -12.49 -9.61
N LYS A 51 -8.33 -12.81 -9.07
CA LYS A 51 -8.18 -13.96 -8.16
C LYS A 51 -8.90 -13.70 -6.84
N ALA A 52 -8.80 -12.49 -6.30
CA ALA A 52 -9.47 -12.08 -5.07
C ALA A 52 -11.00 -12.11 -5.23
N ASP A 53 -11.56 -11.65 -6.36
CA ASP A 53 -13.00 -11.75 -6.67
C ASP A 53 -13.50 -13.19 -6.51
N ASN A 54 -12.81 -14.13 -7.16
CA ASN A 54 -13.16 -15.55 -7.12
C ASN A 54 -13.05 -16.14 -5.70
N ILE A 55 -12.02 -15.74 -4.95
CA ILE A 55 -11.81 -16.18 -3.57
C ILE A 55 -12.96 -15.69 -2.69
N ILE A 56 -13.29 -14.39 -2.75
CA ILE A 56 -14.33 -13.79 -1.92
C ILE A 56 -15.70 -14.36 -2.27
N GLN A 57 -16.02 -14.52 -3.56
CA GLN A 57 -17.27 -15.15 -3.97
C GLN A 57 -17.39 -16.59 -3.46
N LYS A 58 -16.29 -17.35 -3.49
CA LYS A 58 -16.25 -18.73 -2.96
C LYS A 58 -16.44 -18.75 -1.45
N GLU A 59 -15.79 -17.84 -0.72
CA GLU A 59 -15.91 -17.73 0.72
C GLU A 59 -17.36 -17.39 1.14
N TYR A 60 -17.96 -16.39 0.53
CA TYR A 60 -19.31 -15.94 0.92
C TYR A 60 -20.45 -16.73 0.27
N GLY A 61 -20.15 -17.58 -0.72
CA GLY A 61 -21.14 -18.33 -1.49
C GLY A 61 -22.00 -17.47 -2.43
N LYS A 62 -21.67 -16.18 -2.55
CA LYS A 62 -22.36 -15.21 -3.41
C LYS A 62 -21.44 -14.05 -3.76
N GLN A 63 -21.84 -13.24 -4.74
CA GLN A 63 -21.10 -12.04 -5.11
C GLN A 63 -21.22 -10.99 -3.99
N MET A 64 -20.08 -10.51 -3.53
CA MET A 64 -19.98 -9.46 -2.52
C MET A 64 -19.42 -8.19 -3.15
N MET A 65 -19.83 -7.02 -2.67
CA MET A 65 -19.09 -5.79 -2.96
C MET A 65 -17.87 -5.74 -2.05
N TRP A 66 -16.69 -5.53 -2.61
CA TRP A 66 -15.47 -5.49 -1.82
C TRP A 66 -14.43 -4.55 -2.43
N GLY A 67 -13.42 -4.20 -1.65
CA GLY A 67 -12.28 -3.42 -2.12
C GLY A 67 -11.07 -3.54 -1.21
N TRP A 68 -9.91 -3.20 -1.74
CA TRP A 68 -8.67 -3.10 -0.97
C TRP A 68 -8.77 -1.96 0.05
N PHE A 69 -8.54 -2.26 1.32
CA PHE A 69 -8.52 -1.24 2.37
C PHE A 69 -7.09 -0.77 2.67
N LYS A 70 -6.21 -1.71 2.96
CA LYS A 70 -4.79 -1.43 3.21
C LYS A 70 -3.94 -2.68 3.10
N ILE A 71 -2.68 -2.50 2.74
CA ILE A 71 -1.66 -3.52 2.92
C ILE A 71 -1.19 -3.50 4.37
N LYS A 72 -1.22 -4.66 5.02
CA LYS A 72 -0.78 -4.84 6.40
C LYS A 72 0.69 -5.24 6.47
N ASN A 73 1.16 -6.03 5.52
CA ASN A 73 2.49 -6.60 5.53
C ASN A 73 2.94 -7.00 4.12
N ASP A 74 4.20 -6.75 3.83
CA ASP A 74 4.90 -7.21 2.63
C ASP A 74 6.27 -7.79 3.06
N LYS A 75 6.54 -9.03 2.65
CA LYS A 75 7.78 -9.73 2.99
C LYS A 75 8.41 -10.29 1.74
N HIS A 76 9.74 -10.17 1.64
CA HIS A 76 10.54 -10.97 0.73
C HIS A 76 11.19 -12.11 1.52
N ILE A 77 10.88 -13.34 1.14
CA ILE A 77 11.37 -14.54 1.81
C ILE A 77 12.36 -15.24 0.90
N ILE A 78 13.55 -15.53 1.44
CA ILE A 78 14.64 -16.24 0.77
C ILE A 78 14.97 -17.47 1.60
N LYS A 79 14.86 -18.64 0.98
CA LYS A 79 15.18 -19.93 1.57
C LYS A 79 16.43 -20.49 0.87
N ASN A 80 17.60 -20.20 1.45
CA ASN A 80 18.92 -20.43 0.83
C ASN A 80 19.23 -21.92 0.61
N ASP A 81 18.83 -22.76 1.56
CA ASP A 81 18.93 -24.22 1.50
C ASP A 81 18.14 -24.82 0.32
N GLU A 82 17.03 -24.20 -0.06
CA GLU A 82 16.19 -24.67 -1.17
C GLU A 82 16.34 -23.86 -2.46
N LYS A 83 17.20 -22.83 -2.49
CA LYS A 83 17.32 -21.85 -3.58
C LYS A 83 15.96 -21.27 -4.03
N LYS A 84 15.03 -21.09 -3.08
CA LYS A 84 13.70 -20.54 -3.33
C LYS A 84 13.59 -19.11 -2.83
N ARG A 85 12.87 -18.29 -3.57
CA ARG A 85 12.49 -16.92 -3.18
C ARG A 85 11.04 -16.67 -3.53
N TRP A 86 10.32 -15.98 -2.66
CA TRP A 86 8.96 -15.55 -2.91
C TRP A 86 8.66 -14.30 -2.08
N TYR A 87 7.53 -13.67 -2.39
CA TYR A 87 7.01 -12.55 -1.64
C TYR A 87 5.70 -12.96 -0.98
N GLU A 88 5.45 -12.46 0.22
CA GLU A 88 4.17 -12.61 0.90
C GLU A 88 3.56 -11.22 1.10
N LEU A 89 2.31 -11.08 0.66
CA LEU A 89 1.54 -9.84 0.77
C LEU A 89 0.28 -10.11 1.60
N THR A 90 0.20 -9.52 2.78
CA THR A 90 -1.02 -9.53 3.60
C THR A 90 -1.75 -8.21 3.42
N THR A 91 -3.01 -8.28 3.00
CA THR A 91 -3.88 -7.14 2.76
C THR A 91 -5.19 -7.29 3.52
N VAL A 92 -5.76 -6.16 3.93
CA VAL A 92 -7.10 -6.06 4.52
C VAL A 92 -8.05 -5.60 3.43
N ILE A 93 -9.19 -6.26 3.33
CA ILE A 93 -10.26 -5.91 2.41
C ILE A 93 -11.50 -5.47 3.18
N ILE A 94 -12.19 -4.49 2.61
CA ILE A 94 -13.54 -4.12 3.01
C ILE A 94 -14.52 -5.00 2.24
N ILE A 95 -15.53 -5.52 2.93
CA ILE A 95 -16.60 -6.33 2.35
C ILE A 95 -17.94 -5.76 2.76
N GLN A 96 -18.85 -5.68 1.80
CA GLN A 96 -20.23 -5.24 1.95
C GLN A 96 -21.16 -6.23 1.28
N ASP A 97 -22.20 -6.62 2.01
CA ASP A 97 -23.26 -7.46 1.48
C ASP A 97 -24.28 -6.57 0.72
N PRO A 98 -24.39 -6.69 -0.62
CA PRO A 98 -25.34 -5.87 -1.37
C PRO A 98 -26.80 -6.18 -1.01
N ASP A 99 -27.09 -7.39 -0.56
CA ASP A 99 -28.46 -7.84 -0.23
C ASP A 99 -28.84 -7.52 1.21
N ASN A 100 -27.87 -7.23 2.08
CA ASN A 100 -28.08 -6.97 3.49
C ASN A 100 -27.40 -5.67 3.94
N LYS A 101 -28.09 -4.55 3.72
CA LYS A 101 -27.63 -3.21 4.10
C LYS A 101 -27.45 -3.01 5.61
N GLU A 102 -28.10 -3.83 6.44
CA GLU A 102 -27.98 -3.79 7.91
C GLU A 102 -26.76 -4.56 8.43
N ALA A 103 -26.13 -5.39 7.60
CA ALA A 103 -24.98 -6.21 8.00
C ALA A 103 -23.73 -5.38 8.34
N GLY A 104 -23.70 -4.11 7.96
CA GLY A 104 -22.56 -3.21 8.15
C GLY A 104 -21.37 -3.56 7.27
N VAL A 105 -20.30 -2.77 7.43
CA VAL A 105 -19.02 -3.00 6.73
C VAL A 105 -18.21 -4.05 7.50
N LYS A 106 -17.71 -5.06 6.79
CA LYS A 106 -16.82 -6.10 7.34
C LYS A 106 -15.40 -5.90 6.85
N PHE A 107 -14.44 -6.37 7.64
CA PHE A 107 -13.02 -6.28 7.31
C PHE A 107 -12.37 -7.65 7.35
N ASP A 108 -12.09 -8.21 6.19
CA ASP A 108 -11.38 -9.48 6.09
C ASP A 108 -9.90 -9.24 5.76
N SER A 109 -9.10 -10.30 5.85
CA SER A 109 -7.70 -10.22 5.40
C SER A 109 -7.31 -11.42 4.56
N MET A 110 -6.48 -11.15 3.56
CA MET A 110 -5.94 -12.15 2.65
C MET A 110 -4.43 -12.07 2.66
N THR A 111 -3.77 -13.22 2.69
CA THR A 111 -2.32 -13.35 2.51
C THR A 111 -2.04 -14.09 1.22
N PHE A 112 -1.34 -13.44 0.31
CA PHE A 112 -0.94 -14.00 -0.98
C PHE A 112 0.55 -14.29 -0.99
N LYS A 113 0.92 -15.38 -1.68
CA LYS A 113 2.29 -15.68 -2.07
C LYS A 113 2.47 -15.39 -3.54
N PHE A 114 3.48 -14.59 -3.82
CA PHE A 114 3.93 -14.21 -5.16
C PHE A 114 5.30 -14.82 -5.42
N THR A 115 5.40 -15.65 -6.46
CA THR A 115 6.68 -16.22 -6.88
C THR A 115 7.03 -15.66 -8.25
N PRO A 116 7.92 -14.66 -8.35
CA PRO A 116 8.33 -14.14 -9.64
C PRO A 116 9.13 -15.21 -10.37
N ARG A 117 8.90 -15.33 -11.68
CA ARG A 117 9.83 -16.06 -12.54
C ARG A 117 11.16 -15.29 -12.54
N VAL A 118 12.28 -15.96 -12.22
CA VAL A 118 13.60 -15.35 -12.33
C VAL A 118 13.92 -15.22 -13.82
N PRO A 119 14.13 -14.00 -14.37
CA PRO A 119 14.36 -13.84 -15.80
C PRO A 119 15.71 -14.45 -16.17
N GLY A 120 15.67 -15.41 -17.10
CA GLY A 120 16.80 -15.79 -17.92
C GLY A 120 16.46 -15.39 -19.35
N ASN A 121 16.66 -14.11 -19.66
CA ASN A 121 16.88 -13.60 -21.01
C ASN A 121 15.70 -13.44 -21.99
N ASP A 122 14.52 -12.97 -21.55
CA ASP A 122 13.45 -12.57 -22.49
C ASP A 122 12.80 -11.24 -22.10
N ASN A 123 12.80 -10.31 -23.07
CA ASN A 123 12.12 -9.02 -23.23
C ASN A 123 11.49 -8.35 -21.98
N ASP A 124 12.00 -7.15 -21.68
CA ASP A 124 11.46 -6.22 -20.68
C ASP A 124 9.96 -5.95 -20.92
N GLY A 125 9.10 -6.57 -20.11
CA GLY A 125 7.65 -6.32 -20.11
C GLY A 125 6.75 -7.53 -19.86
N ASP A 126 7.25 -8.75 -19.96
CA ASP A 126 6.45 -9.97 -19.70
C ASP A 126 6.69 -10.49 -18.26
N LEU A 127 5.63 -10.51 -17.44
CA LEU A 127 5.68 -11.12 -16.11
C LEU A 127 5.71 -12.67 -16.16
N GLY A 128 5.53 -13.27 -17.34
CA GLY A 128 5.55 -14.71 -17.57
C GLY A 128 4.61 -15.49 -16.63
N ASP A 129 4.97 -16.74 -16.31
CA ASP A 129 4.23 -17.63 -15.38
C ASP A 129 4.38 -17.22 -13.90
N THR A 130 4.24 -15.94 -13.59
CA THR A 130 4.21 -15.47 -12.20
C THR A 130 3.05 -16.16 -11.47
N LYS A 131 3.40 -16.91 -10.41
CA LYS A 131 2.42 -17.69 -9.65
C LYS A 131 1.92 -16.90 -8.46
N PHE A 132 0.60 -16.76 -8.39
CA PHE A 132 -0.14 -16.21 -7.26
C PHE A 132 -0.91 -17.32 -6.57
N GLU A 133 -0.62 -17.50 -5.29
CA GLU A 133 -1.20 -18.51 -4.41
C GLU A 133 -1.81 -17.81 -3.19
N LEU A 134 -3.06 -18.13 -2.85
CA LEU A 134 -3.64 -17.70 -1.57
C LEU A 134 -3.05 -18.60 -0.48
N LEU A 135 -2.32 -18.00 0.45
CA LEU A 135 -1.83 -18.72 1.63
C LEU A 135 -2.89 -18.77 2.73
N GLU A 136 -3.63 -17.68 2.91
CA GLU A 136 -4.57 -17.56 4.03
C GLU A 136 -5.69 -16.58 3.72
N TYR A 137 -6.92 -16.94 4.10
CA TYR A 137 -8.07 -16.07 4.17
C TYR A 137 -8.57 -16.04 5.62
N LYS A 138 -8.70 -14.85 6.21
CA LYS A 138 -9.24 -14.68 7.56
C LYS A 138 -10.44 -13.75 7.54
N ARG A 139 -11.59 -14.28 7.94
CA ARG A 139 -12.78 -13.49 8.26
C ARG A 139 -12.57 -12.77 9.57
N ASN A 140 -12.81 -11.46 9.62
CA ASN A 140 -13.08 -10.82 10.91
C ASN A 140 -14.56 -10.51 10.99
N ASP A 141 -15.26 -11.24 11.84
CA ASP A 141 -16.67 -11.00 12.17
C ASP A 141 -16.86 -9.77 13.09
N ALA A 142 -15.79 -9.01 13.33
CA ALA A 142 -15.86 -7.75 14.06
C ALA A 142 -16.63 -6.73 13.21
N LYS A 143 -17.87 -6.43 13.63
CA LYS A 143 -18.63 -5.30 13.12
C LYS A 143 -17.88 -4.02 13.49
N ALA A 144 -17.54 -3.20 12.50
CA ALA A 144 -17.18 -1.82 12.79
C ALA A 144 -18.47 -1.10 13.23
N TYR A 145 -18.48 -0.62 14.48
CA TYR A 145 -19.56 0.15 15.08
C TYR A 145 -19.66 1.54 14.48
#